data_AF-A0A9P0FFX5-F1
#
_entry.id   AF-A0A9P0FFX5-F1
#
_cell.length_a   1.000
_cell.length_b   1.000
_cell.length_c   1.000
_cell.angle_alpha   90.00
_cell.angle_beta   90.00
_cell.angle_gamma   90.00
#
_symmetry.space_group_name_H-M   'P 1'
#
loop_
_entity.id
_entity.type
_entity.pdbx_description
1 polymer ?
#
loop_
_entity_poly.entity_id
_entity_poly.type
_entity_poly.pdbx_seq_one_letter_code
_entity_poly.pdbx_strand_id
1 'polypeptide(L)'
;MSCIDKGEKDINDVFDDLLLSEEKVIEKAYEEGFNKGINQGNPEGFHLGYHRGSEFGAELGYYAGVVETYMKYLEKAGTNERVHKTIDILNKLIKHFPIVNDHNADIIELMNEIRANFKKLCAQLKVNLSYPDLDELSF
;
A
#
# COMPACT_ATOMS: atom_id res chain seq x y z
N MET A 1 -50.47 23.51 18.38
CA MET A 1 -49.46 23.94 19.37
C MET A 1 -49.41 22.86 20.45
N SER A 2 -48.65 21.79 20.22
CA SER A 2 -48.54 20.67 21.17
C SER A 2 -47.32 20.93 22.04
N CYS A 3 -47.57 21.17 23.32
CA CYS A 3 -46.54 21.38 24.33
C CYS A 3 -45.64 20.14 24.41
N ILE A 4 -44.32 20.38 24.37
CA ILE A 4 -43.30 19.36 24.57
C ILE A 4 -43.30 19.02 26.06
N ASP A 5 -43.79 17.83 26.38
CA ASP A 5 -43.63 17.21 27.69
C ASP A 5 -42.13 16.92 27.89
N LYS A 6 -41.44 17.80 28.61
CA LYS A 6 -40.11 17.49 29.14
C LYS A 6 -40.37 16.59 30.35
N GLY A 7 -40.44 15.28 30.12
CA GLY A 7 -40.56 14.30 31.19
C GLY A 7 -39.53 14.59 32.28
N GLU A 8 -40.00 14.76 33.51
CA GLU A 8 -39.14 14.85 34.69
C GLU A 8 -38.21 13.63 34.71
N LYS A 9 -36.89 13.85 34.74
CA LYS A 9 -35.93 12.76 34.98
C LYS A 9 -36.30 12.09 36.30
N ASP A 10 -36.42 10.77 36.31
CA ASP A 10 -36.66 10.01 37.54
C ASP A 10 -35.54 10.36 38.54
N ILE A 11 -35.89 10.51 39.82
CA ILE A 11 -34.91 10.77 40.89
C ILE A 11 -33.85 9.66 40.90
N ASN A 12 -34.24 8.42 40.57
CA ASN A 12 -33.32 7.31 40.41
C ASN A 12 -32.32 7.55 39.27
N ASP A 13 -32.78 8.05 38.11
CA ASP A 13 -31.90 8.40 36.98
C ASP A 13 -30.87 9.48 37.36
N VAL A 14 -31.27 10.44 38.21
CA VAL A 14 -30.37 11.51 38.68
C VAL A 14 -29.30 10.98 39.63
N PHE A 15 -29.67 10.05 40.52
CA PHE A 15 -28.69 9.39 41.40
C PHE A 15 -27.75 8.46 40.63
N ASP A 16 -28.26 7.74 39.63
CA ASP A 16 -27.45 6.90 38.75
C ASP A 16 -26.53 7.74 37.85
N ASP A 17 -26.98 8.90 37.38
CA ASP A 17 -26.15 9.88 36.67
C ASP A 17 -25.02 10.41 37.56
N LEU A 18 -25.27 10.67 38.85
CA LEU A 18 -24.25 11.14 39.79
C LEU A 18 -23.26 10.02 40.13
N LEU A 19 -23.77 8.84 40.49
CA LEU A 19 -22.97 7.69 40.93
C LEU A 19 -22.06 7.17 39.82
N LEU A 20 -22.56 7.14 38.57
CA LEU A 20 -21.84 6.65 37.39
C LEU A 20 -21.24 7.78 36.55
N SER A 21 -21.18 9.01 37.08
CA SER A 21 -20.73 10.18 36.32
C SER A 21 -19.30 10.02 35.79
N GLU A 22 -18.40 9.50 36.60
CA GLU A 22 -17.00 9.26 36.20
C GLU A 22 -16.90 8.18 35.12
N GLU A 23 -17.58 7.06 35.30
CA GLU A 23 -17.61 5.96 34.33
C GLU A 23 -18.18 6.41 32.97
N LYS A 24 -19.28 7.17 32.98
CA LYS A 24 -19.87 7.76 31.77
C LYS A 24 -18.91 8.74 31.07
N VAL A 25 -18.15 9.53 31.82
CA VAL A 25 -17.15 10.44 31.25
C VAL A 25 -15.98 9.66 30.64
N ILE A 26 -15.51 8.60 31.29
CA ILE A 26 -14.44 7.74 30.78
C ILE A 26 -14.87 7.03 29.50
N GLU A 27 -16.05 6.42 29.50
CA GLU A 27 -16.61 5.72 28.33
C GLU A 27 -16.77 6.69 27.15
N LYS A 28 -17.36 7.86 27.39
CA LYS A 28 -17.50 8.89 26.37
C LYS A 28 -16.17 9.39 25.85
N ALA A 29 -15.19 9.65 26.71
CA ALA A 29 -13.85 10.07 26.30
C ALA A 29 -13.12 9.00 25.50
N TYR A 30 -13.31 7.72 25.84
CA TYR A 30 -12.79 6.59 25.07
C TYR A 30 -13.43 6.52 23.69
N GLU A 31 -14.76 6.57 23.59
CA GLU A 31 -15.47 6.55 22.32
C GLU A 31 -15.09 7.74 21.43
N GLU A 32 -15.02 8.94 22.00
CA GLU A 32 -14.57 10.14 21.29
C GLU A 32 -13.13 9.99 20.80
N GLY A 33 -12.22 9.52 21.65
CA GLY A 33 -10.82 9.28 21.30
C GLY A 33 -10.65 8.22 20.22
N PHE A 34 -11.38 7.11 20.30
CA PHE A 34 -11.37 6.02 19.33
C PHE A 34 -11.92 6.47 17.97
N ASN A 35 -13.08 7.12 17.96
CA ASN A 35 -13.68 7.66 16.74
C ASN A 35 -12.77 8.72 16.10
N LYS A 36 -12.16 9.59 16.90
CA LYS A 36 -11.18 10.56 16.40
C LYS A 36 -9.96 9.87 15.81
N GLY A 37 -9.43 8.82 16.45
CA GLY A 37 -8.32 8.01 15.94
C GLY A 37 -8.62 7.36 14.60
N ILE A 38 -9.79 6.72 14.46
CA ILE A 38 -10.25 6.14 13.19
C ILE A 38 -10.33 7.20 12.09
N ASN A 39 -10.97 8.34 12.39
CA ASN A 39 -11.18 9.40 11.40
C ASN A 39 -9.88 10.09 10.98
N GLN A 40 -8.87 10.15 11.85
CA GLN A 40 -7.58 10.76 11.56
C GLN A 40 -6.60 9.80 10.88
N GLY A 41 -6.54 8.53 11.28
CA GLY A 41 -5.57 7.57 10.76
C GLY A 41 -5.93 6.96 9.40
N ASN A 42 -7.22 6.75 9.13
CA ASN A 42 -7.66 6.11 7.88
C ASN A 42 -7.31 6.90 6.60
N PRO A 43 -7.50 8.24 6.55
CA PRO A 43 -7.16 9.01 5.35
C PRO A 43 -5.66 8.99 5.08
N GLU A 44 -4.83 9.20 6.10
CA GLU A 44 -3.37 9.25 5.96
C GLU A 44 -2.81 7.90 5.49
N GLY A 45 -3.25 6.79 6.11
CA GLY A 45 -2.85 5.45 5.69
C GLY A 45 -3.29 5.11 4.26
N PHE A 46 -4.51 5.51 3.88
CA PHE A 46 -5.00 5.34 2.51
C PHE A 46 -4.17 6.14 1.51
N HIS A 47 -3.89 7.42 1.79
CA HIS A 47 -3.07 8.25 0.91
C HIS A 47 -1.68 7.67 0.74
N LEU A 48 -1.01 7.31 1.84
CA LEU A 48 0.32 6.71 1.78
C LEU A 48 0.33 5.42 0.95
N GLY A 49 -0.63 4.52 1.20
CA GLY A 49 -0.75 3.27 0.45
C GLY A 49 -1.04 3.50 -1.04
N TYR A 50 -1.89 4.48 -1.37
CA TYR A 50 -2.20 4.84 -2.76
C TYR A 50 -0.98 5.39 -3.50
N HIS A 51 -0.24 6.31 -2.89
CA HIS A 51 0.97 6.89 -3.49
C HIS A 51 2.06 5.83 -3.70
N ARG A 52 2.39 5.07 -2.64
CA ARG A 52 3.41 4.00 -2.73
C ARG A 52 3.00 2.88 -3.68
N GLY A 53 1.72 2.51 -3.69
CA GLY A 53 1.21 1.51 -4.62
C GLY A 53 1.30 1.97 -6.07
N SER A 54 1.00 3.25 -6.34
CA SER A 54 1.12 3.84 -7.67
C SER A 54 2.58 3.89 -8.15
N GLU A 55 3.51 4.28 -7.26
CA GLU A 55 4.96 4.26 -7.52
C GLU A 55 5.44 2.87 -7.94
N PHE A 56 5.17 1.85 -7.13
CA PHE A 56 5.59 0.49 -7.41
C PHE A 56 4.91 -0.06 -8.67
N GLY A 57 3.62 0.23 -8.85
CA GLY A 57 2.88 -0.19 -10.04
C GLY A 57 3.48 0.36 -11.33
N ALA A 58 3.85 1.64 -11.35
CA ALA A 58 4.45 2.28 -12.52
C ALA A 58 5.85 1.72 -12.82
N GLU A 59 6.68 1.54 -11.78
CA GLU A 59 8.01 0.94 -11.92
C GLU A 59 7.94 -0.51 -12.41
N LEU A 60 7.05 -1.32 -11.84
CA LEU A 60 6.80 -2.70 -12.27
C LEU A 60 6.32 -2.78 -13.72
N GLY A 61 5.40 -1.90 -14.12
CA GLY A 61 4.91 -1.81 -15.49
C GLY A 61 6.02 -1.50 -16.49
N TYR A 62 6.91 -0.58 -16.14
CA TYR A 62 8.10 -0.28 -16.95
C TYR A 62 9.02 -1.50 -17.08
N TYR A 63 9.36 -2.16 -15.97
CA TYR A 63 10.19 -3.37 -16.01
C TYR A 63 9.55 -4.49 -16.82
N ALA A 64 8.23 -4.70 -16.69
CA ALA A 64 7.49 -5.68 -17.49
C ALA A 64 7.61 -5.40 -18.98
N GLY A 65 7.42 -4.14 -19.41
CA GLY A 65 7.54 -3.74 -20.81
C GLY A 65 8.95 -3.95 -21.39
N VAL A 66 9.99 -3.62 -20.61
CA VAL A 66 11.38 -3.88 -20.99
C VAL A 66 11.64 -5.38 -21.14
N VAL A 67 11.25 -6.17 -20.14
CA VAL A 67 11.41 -7.64 -20.12
C VAL A 67 10.72 -8.27 -21.33
N GLU A 68 9.48 -7.88 -21.63
CA GLU A 68 8.73 -8.40 -22.79
C GLU A 68 9.39 -8.02 -24.12
N THR A 69 9.85 -6.78 -24.24
CA THR A 69 10.52 -6.29 -25.45
C THR A 69 11.81 -7.07 -25.72
N TYR A 70 12.65 -7.25 -24.70
CA TYR A 70 13.88 -8.02 -24.84
C TYR A 70 13.59 -9.51 -25.07
N MET A 71 12.60 -10.10 -24.41
CA MET A 71 12.21 -11.49 -24.67
C MET A 71 11.93 -11.73 -26.16
N LYS A 72 11.11 -10.87 -26.78
CA LYS A 72 10.78 -10.93 -28.22
C LYS A 72 11.98 -10.67 -29.14
N TYR A 73 12.85 -9.73 -28.76
CA TYR A 73 14.06 -9.43 -29.54
C TYR A 73 15.05 -10.60 -29.52
N LEU A 74 15.23 -11.20 -28.34
CA LEU A 74 16.21 -12.25 -28.12
C LEU A 74 15.82 -13.56 -28.82
N GLU A 75 14.53 -13.89 -28.89
CA GLU A 75 14.03 -15.02 -29.70
C GLU A 75 14.45 -14.94 -31.18
N LYS A 76 14.63 -13.73 -31.72
CA LYS A 76 15.03 -13.50 -33.12
C LYS A 76 16.54 -13.42 -33.32
N ALA A 77 17.27 -12.91 -32.33
CA ALA A 77 18.68 -12.56 -32.47
C ALA A 77 19.65 -13.69 -32.08
N GLY A 78 19.19 -14.74 -31.38
CA GLY A 78 20.02 -15.86 -30.91
C GLY A 78 21.01 -15.44 -29.81
N THR A 79 20.74 -15.78 -28.55
CA THR A 79 21.30 -15.01 -27.42
C THR A 79 21.89 -15.87 -26.31
N ASN A 80 22.62 -15.20 -25.43
CA ASN A 80 23.30 -15.79 -24.30
C ASN A 80 22.29 -16.35 -23.28
N GLU A 81 22.40 -17.65 -22.98
CA GLU A 81 21.56 -18.37 -22.01
C GLU A 81 21.45 -17.66 -20.64
N ARG A 82 22.48 -16.90 -20.24
CA ARG A 82 22.49 -16.11 -19.00
C ARG A 82 21.46 -14.98 -19.00
N VAL A 83 21.24 -14.35 -20.15
CA VAL A 83 20.26 -13.25 -20.32
C VAL A 83 18.86 -13.82 -20.25
N HIS A 84 18.59 -14.91 -20.97
CA HIS A 84 17.30 -15.62 -20.90
C HIS A 84 16.94 -16.02 -19.47
N LYS A 85 17.87 -16.62 -18.72
CA LYS A 85 17.64 -16.97 -17.32
C LYS A 85 17.28 -15.76 -16.46
N THR A 86 17.93 -14.61 -16.68
CA THR A 86 17.66 -13.40 -15.90
C THR A 86 16.29 -12.81 -16.25
N ILE A 87 15.90 -12.84 -17.53
CA ILE A 87 14.57 -12.45 -18.01
C ILE A 87 13.48 -13.35 -17.42
N ASP A 88 13.69 -14.67 -17.40
CA ASP A 88 12.72 -15.61 -16.83
C ASP A 88 12.52 -15.38 -15.32
N ILE A 89 13.60 -15.12 -14.58
CA ILE A 89 13.52 -14.77 -13.16
C ILE A 89 12.72 -13.49 -12.97
N LEU A 90 13.05 -12.41 -13.71
CA LEU A 90 12.32 -11.15 -13.64
C LEU A 90 10.83 -11.31 -13.95
N ASN A 91 10.51 -12.02 -15.03
CA ASN A 91 9.13 -12.25 -15.44
C ASN A 91 8.34 -13.03 -14.37
N LYS A 92 8.98 -14.01 -13.71
CA LYS A 92 8.37 -14.73 -12.58
C LYS A 92 8.13 -13.80 -11.39
N LEU A 93 9.13 -13.03 -10.97
CA LEU A 93 9.01 -12.10 -9.85
C LEU A 93 7.90 -11.07 -10.08
N ILE A 94 7.84 -10.47 -11.28
CA ILE A 94 6.80 -9.49 -11.63
C ILE A 94 5.42 -10.14 -11.64
N LYS A 95 5.26 -11.35 -12.21
CA LYS A 95 3.96 -12.05 -12.26
C LYS A 95 3.44 -12.51 -10.90
N HIS A 96 4.33 -12.80 -9.96
CA HIS A 96 3.97 -13.22 -8.61
C HIS A 96 3.94 -12.07 -7.62
N PHE A 97 4.18 -10.83 -8.08
CA PHE A 97 4.08 -9.67 -7.21
C PHE A 97 2.64 -9.53 -6.67
N PRO A 98 2.44 -9.28 -5.37
CA PRO A 98 1.11 -9.20 -4.76
C PRO A 98 0.22 -8.15 -5.44
N ILE A 99 -0.98 -8.57 -5.85
CA ILE A 99 -1.99 -7.70 -6.48
C ILE A 99 -3.05 -7.25 -5.45
N VAL A 100 -3.08 -7.92 -4.30
CA VAL A 100 -3.96 -7.61 -3.16
C VAL A 100 -3.10 -7.36 -1.93
N ASN A 101 -3.62 -6.61 -0.97
CA ASN A 101 -2.93 -6.32 0.27
C ASN A 101 -2.76 -7.60 1.12
N ASP A 102 -1.57 -8.20 1.08
CA ASP A 102 -1.18 -9.34 1.91
C ASP A 102 -0.31 -8.86 3.07
N HIS A 103 -0.79 -9.07 4.29
CA HIS A 103 -0.12 -8.62 5.51
C HIS A 103 1.15 -9.44 5.82
N ASN A 104 1.35 -10.58 5.15
CA ASN A 104 2.53 -11.42 5.31
C ASN A 104 3.60 -11.16 4.24
N ALA A 105 3.27 -10.39 3.20
CA ALA A 105 4.19 -10.11 2.12
C ALA A 105 5.07 -8.90 2.44
N ASP A 106 6.39 -9.07 2.37
CA ASP A 106 7.32 -7.94 2.39
C ASP A 106 7.42 -7.33 0.98
N ILE A 107 6.51 -6.40 0.69
CA ILE A 107 6.43 -5.71 -0.60
C ILE A 107 7.74 -4.95 -0.91
N ILE A 108 8.42 -4.44 0.12
CA ILE A 108 9.66 -3.68 -0.05
C ILE A 108 10.80 -4.61 -0.47
N GLU A 109 10.94 -5.77 0.18
CA GLU A 109 11.94 -6.77 -0.16
C GLU A 109 11.72 -7.31 -1.59
N LEU A 110 10.47 -7.65 -1.93
CA LEU A 110 10.11 -8.12 -3.28
C LEU A 110 10.47 -7.08 -4.35
N MET A 111 10.15 -5.81 -4.11
CA MET A 111 10.48 -4.73 -5.04
C MET A 111 11.99 -4.54 -5.19
N ASN A 112 12.74 -4.64 -4.09
CA ASN A 112 14.21 -4.57 -4.12
C ASN A 112 14.83 -5.74 -4.88
N GLU A 113 14.29 -6.95 -4.74
CA GLU A 113 14.71 -8.12 -5.52
C GLU A 113 14.49 -7.90 -7.02
N ILE A 114 13.34 -7.37 -7.41
CA ILE A 114 13.03 -7.04 -8.80
C ILE A 114 14.01 -5.99 -9.34
N ARG A 115 14.24 -4.89 -8.61
CA ARG A 115 15.21 -3.85 -8.98
C ARG A 115 16.63 -4.41 -9.16
N ALA A 116 17.06 -5.29 -8.26
CA ALA A 116 18.39 -5.90 -8.34
C ALA A 116 18.53 -6.77 -9.60
N ASN A 117 17.53 -7.61 -9.89
CA ASN A 117 17.53 -8.42 -11.10
C ASN A 117 17.43 -7.57 -12.37
N PHE A 118 16.70 -6.45 -12.34
CA PHE A 118 16.61 -5.52 -13.47
C PHE A 118 17.95 -4.84 -13.76
N LYS A 119 18.65 -4.35 -12.73
CA LYS A 119 20.02 -3.81 -12.87
C LYS A 119 20.98 -4.86 -13.43
N LYS A 120 20.87 -6.11 -12.97
CA LYS A 120 21.65 -7.23 -13.49
C LYS A 120 21.36 -7.47 -14.98
N LEU A 121 20.10 -7.43 -15.41
CA LEU A 121 19.73 -7.55 -16.82
C LEU A 121 20.35 -6.41 -17.66
N CYS A 122 20.26 -5.17 -17.20
CA CYS A 122 20.84 -4.01 -17.87
C CYS A 122 22.36 -4.16 -18.07
N ALA A 123 23.07 -4.62 -17.02
CA ALA A 123 24.50 -4.87 -17.09
C ALA A 123 24.86 -5.98 -18.11
N GLN A 124 24.06 -7.06 -18.19
CA GLN A 124 24.27 -8.13 -19.17
C GLN A 124 24.03 -7.68 -20.61
N LEU A 125 23.03 -6.82 -20.82
CA LEU A 125 22.68 -6.24 -22.12
C LEU A 125 23.58 -5.06 -22.51
N LYS A 126 24.40 -4.56 -21.58
CA LYS A 126 25.24 -3.36 -21.73
C LYS A 126 24.42 -2.12 -22.11
N VAL A 127 23.24 -1.99 -21.51
CA VAL A 127 22.34 -0.84 -21.66
C VAL A 127 22.21 -0.11 -20.34
N ASN A 128 21.93 1.18 -20.40
CA ASN A 128 21.63 1.98 -19.23
C ASN A 128 20.14 2.31 -19.24
N LEU A 129 19.34 1.40 -18.68
CA LEU A 129 17.90 1.58 -18.52
C LEU A 129 17.60 1.76 -17.04
N SER A 130 16.78 2.75 -16.73
CA SER A 130 16.24 3.02 -15.40
C SER A 130 14.84 3.56 -15.57
N TYR A 131 13.98 3.30 -14.58
CA TYR A 131 12.67 3.94 -14.55
C TYR A 131 12.87 5.47 -14.48
N PRO A 132 12.32 6.26 -15.42
CA PRO A 132 12.64 7.68 -15.54
C PRO A 132 12.07 8.52 -14.40
N ASP A 133 10.92 8.13 -13.85
CA ASP A 133 10.18 8.95 -12.88
C ASP A 133 10.46 8.53 -11.43
N LEU A 134 11.61 7.87 -11.19
CA LEU A 134 12.05 7.42 -9.86
C LEU A 134 12.14 8.60 -8.87
N ASP A 135 12.52 9.78 -9.36
CA ASP A 135 12.72 11.00 -8.57
C ASP A 135 11.50 11.95 -8.57
N GLU A 136 10.51 11.73 -9.45
CA GLU A 136 9.34 12.62 -9.59
C GLU A 136 8.13 12.20 -8.74
N LEU A 137 8.17 10.99 -8.18
CA LEU A 137 7.06 10.43 -7.39
C LEU A 137 7.27 10.54 -5.88
N SER A 138 8.25 11.31 -5.40
CA SER A 138 8.36 11.58 -3.96
C SER A 138 7.27 12.57 -3.53
N PHE A 139 6.14 12.05 -3.05
CA PHE A 139 5.12 12.82 -2.34
C PHE A 139 5.53 13.08 -0.89
#